data_AF-A0A959CKF6-F1
#
_entry.id   AF-A0A959CKF6-F1
#
_cell.length_a   1.000
_cell.length_b   1.000
_cell.length_c   1.000
_cell.angle_alpha   90.00
_cell.angle_beta   90.00
_cell.angle_gamma   90.00
#
_symmetry.space_group_name_H-M   'P 1'
#
loop_
_entity.id
_entity.type
_entity.pdbx_description
1 polymer ?
#
loop_
_entity_poly.entity_id
_entity_poly.type
_entity_poly.pdbx_seq_one_letter_code
_entity_poly.pdbx_strand_id
1 'polypeptide(L)'
;MSLIGTTLILLMAFAAPERTEWNTTEPPQRPEEITPCSIYNNSFQHGETITYKLYYNWNFVWLAAGEVTFRVREKEDQYHLSAHGSTYKSYEWFYKVRDKYDTYVDKNTLLPVISIRDVHEGKYRLYDKVTFDQARAKAYSM
;
A
#
# COMPACT_ATOMS: atom_id res chain seq x y z
N MET A 1 -45.34 49.94 7.01
CA MET A 1 -44.07 50.51 7.50
C MET A 1 -43.72 49.79 8.80
N SER A 2 -42.62 49.02 8.73
CA SER A 2 -41.77 48.46 9.80
C SER A 2 -42.40 47.86 11.07
N LEU A 3 -42.44 46.51 11.10
CA LEU A 3 -42.21 45.72 12.31
C LEU A 3 -40.74 45.88 12.73
N ILE A 4 -40.46 46.15 14.00
CA ILE A 4 -39.16 45.85 14.62
C ILE A 4 -39.43 45.08 15.90
N GLY A 5 -39.16 43.78 15.83
CA GLY A 5 -39.23 42.87 16.96
C GLY A 5 -38.08 43.10 17.93
N THR A 6 -38.40 43.10 19.21
CA THR A 6 -37.44 43.03 20.31
C THR A 6 -36.85 41.62 20.37
N THR A 7 -35.59 41.48 19.95
CA THR A 7 -34.84 40.23 20.08
C THR A 7 -34.29 40.11 21.50
N LEU A 8 -34.84 39.19 22.28
CA LEU A 8 -34.29 38.78 23.58
C LEU A 8 -33.09 37.86 23.32
N ILE A 9 -31.87 38.36 23.53
CA ILE A 9 -30.65 37.54 23.44
C ILE A 9 -30.51 36.77 24.75
N LEU A 10 -30.79 35.46 24.71
CA LEU A 10 -30.49 34.54 25.81
C LEU A 10 -28.99 34.21 25.77
N LEU A 11 -28.20 34.80 26.66
CA LEU A 11 -26.82 34.37 26.90
C LEU A 11 -26.85 32.99 27.58
N MET A 12 -26.62 31.93 26.79
CA MET A 12 -26.22 30.63 27.32
C MET A 12 -24.80 30.77 27.86
N ALA A 13 -24.66 30.91 29.18
CA ALA A 13 -23.36 30.79 29.84
C ALA A 13 -22.91 29.34 29.74
N PHE A 14 -21.98 29.04 28.84
CA PHE A 14 -21.23 27.78 28.88
C PHE A 14 -20.25 27.86 30.05
N ALA A 15 -20.47 27.06 31.10
CA ALA A 15 -19.43 26.80 32.08
C ALA A 15 -18.29 26.08 31.36
N ALA A 16 -17.09 26.66 31.36
CA ALA A 16 -15.90 25.97 30.89
C ALA A 16 -15.70 24.72 31.75
N PRO A 17 -15.46 23.53 31.16
CA PRO A 17 -15.18 22.35 31.96
C PRO A 17 -13.92 22.60 32.78
N GLU A 18 -13.95 22.13 34.03
CA GLU A 18 -12.82 22.23 34.94
C GLU A 18 -11.59 21.56 34.32
N ARG A 19 -10.46 22.27 34.30
CA ARG A 19 -9.20 21.77 33.74
C ARG A 19 -8.74 20.62 34.62
N THR A 20 -8.91 19.38 34.16
CA THR A 20 -8.23 18.24 34.76
C THR A 20 -6.73 18.44 34.56
N GLU A 21 -6.06 18.77 35.65
CA GLU A 21 -4.61 18.82 35.73
C GLU A 21 -4.10 17.38 35.58
N TRP A 22 -3.55 17.05 34.41
CA TRP A 22 -2.92 15.76 34.20
C TRP A 22 -1.66 15.71 35.06
N ASN A 23 -1.74 15.06 36.22
CA ASN A 23 -0.60 14.87 37.09
C ASN A 23 0.32 13.80 36.47
N THR A 24 1.24 14.23 35.61
CA THR A 24 2.18 13.36 34.89
C THR A 24 3.21 12.80 35.87
N THR A 25 2.87 11.68 36.51
CA THR A 25 3.83 10.83 37.23
C THR A 25 3.97 9.47 36.52
N GLU A 26 3.85 9.44 35.19
CA GLU A 26 4.35 8.31 34.42
C GLU A 26 5.82 8.56 34.06
N PRO A 27 6.73 7.61 34.35
CA PRO A 27 8.08 7.68 33.82
C PRO A 27 8.00 7.77 32.28
N PRO A 28 8.98 8.43 31.62
CA PRO A 28 8.97 8.60 30.18
C PRO A 28 8.81 7.25 29.51
N GLN A 29 7.63 7.00 28.93
CA GLN A 29 7.32 5.75 28.25
C GLN A 29 8.29 5.64 27.08
N ARG A 30 9.15 4.61 27.12
CA ARG A 30 9.98 4.21 25.97
C ARG A 30 9.02 4.01 24.78
N PRO A 31 9.39 4.39 23.54
CA PRO A 31 8.55 4.13 22.38
C PRO A 31 8.05 2.69 22.41
N GLU A 32 6.73 2.51 22.41
CA GLU A 32 6.09 1.20 22.49
C GLU A 32 6.50 0.40 21.25
N GLU A 33 7.32 -0.64 21.43
CA GLU A 33 7.68 -1.55 20.33
C GLU A 33 6.45 -2.40 20.00
N ILE A 34 5.88 -2.20 18.82
CA ILE A 34 4.68 -2.92 18.39
C ILE A 34 5.09 -4.33 18.02
N THR A 35 4.61 -5.32 18.78
CA THR A 35 4.79 -6.73 18.43
C THR A 35 3.76 -7.14 17.37
N PRO A 36 4.18 -7.60 16.18
CA PRO A 36 3.25 -8.00 15.14
C PRO A 36 2.48 -9.27 15.52
N CYS A 37 1.19 -9.32 15.18
CA CYS A 37 0.40 -10.54 15.32
C CYS A 37 0.79 -11.60 14.27
N SER A 38 0.79 -12.86 14.68
CA SER A 38 1.03 -14.01 13.80
C SER A 38 -0.25 -14.38 13.04
N ILE A 39 -0.11 -14.71 11.75
CA ILE A 39 -1.21 -15.01 10.83
C ILE A 39 -0.92 -16.35 10.14
N TYR A 40 -1.91 -17.24 10.13
CA TYR A 40 -1.85 -18.46 9.32
C TYR A 40 -2.22 -18.15 7.87
N ASN A 41 -1.35 -18.50 6.92
CA ASN A 41 -1.60 -18.27 5.50
C ASN A 41 -2.58 -19.32 4.92
N ASN A 42 -3.73 -18.87 4.44
CA ASN A 42 -4.70 -19.69 3.69
C ASN A 42 -4.97 -19.15 2.27
N SER A 43 -4.26 -18.11 1.85
CA SER A 43 -4.59 -17.33 0.64
C SER A 43 -3.86 -17.83 -0.60
N PHE A 44 -2.68 -18.41 -0.43
CA PHE A 44 -1.84 -18.89 -1.53
C PHE A 44 -0.89 -19.99 -1.07
N GLN A 45 -0.32 -20.70 -2.04
CA GLN A 45 0.65 -21.78 -1.82
C GLN A 45 1.95 -21.55 -2.60
N HIS A 46 3.02 -22.22 -2.18
CA HIS A 46 4.28 -22.21 -2.92
C HIS A 46 4.09 -22.70 -4.36
N GLY A 47 4.68 -21.98 -5.32
CA GLY A 47 4.69 -22.37 -6.73
C GLY A 47 3.47 -21.90 -7.52
N GLU A 48 2.46 -21.32 -6.86
CA GLU A 48 1.31 -20.75 -7.55
C GLU A 48 1.73 -19.67 -8.55
N THR A 49 1.13 -19.73 -9.74
CA THR A 49 1.37 -18.80 -10.84
C THR A 49 0.05 -18.48 -11.53
N ILE A 50 -0.25 -17.19 -11.69
CA ILE A 50 -1.44 -16.72 -12.40
C ILE A 50 -0.98 -15.71 -13.45
N THR A 51 -1.38 -15.91 -14.71
CA THR A 51 -1.08 -14.99 -15.81
C THR A 51 -2.37 -14.39 -16.35
N TYR A 52 -2.46 -13.06 -16.35
CA TYR A 52 -3.53 -12.32 -16.97
C TYR A 52 -3.08 -11.75 -18.31
N LYS A 53 -3.98 -11.79 -19.30
CA LYS A 53 -3.79 -11.14 -20.59
C LYS A 53 -4.50 -9.79 -20.59
N LEU A 54 -3.78 -8.75 -20.99
CA LEU A 54 -4.25 -7.39 -21.07
C LEU A 54 -4.73 -7.10 -22.49
N TYR A 55 -5.88 -6.45 -22.64
CA TYR A 55 -6.41 -6.05 -23.92
C TYR A 55 -6.83 -4.59 -23.88
N TYR A 56 -6.52 -3.84 -24.94
CA TYR A 56 -7.12 -2.54 -25.20
C TYR A 56 -8.41 -2.73 -25.99
N ASN A 57 -9.48 -2.09 -25.53
CA ASN A 57 -10.72 -2.03 -26.29
C ASN A 57 -10.66 -0.82 -27.24
N TRP A 58 -10.62 -1.09 -28.55
CA TRP A 58 -10.68 -0.09 -29.59
C TRP A 58 -12.03 -0.18 -30.32
N ASN A 59 -13.10 0.21 -29.62
CA ASN A 59 -14.51 0.29 -30.04
C ASN A 59 -15.13 -1.05 -30.52
N PHE A 60 -14.63 -1.61 -31.61
CA PHE A 60 -15.10 -2.87 -32.21
C PHE A 60 -14.04 -3.98 -32.17
N VAL A 61 -12.80 -3.69 -31.78
CA VAL A 61 -11.69 -4.65 -31.78
C VAL A 61 -11.00 -4.69 -30.41
N TRP A 62 -10.71 -5.90 -29.93
CA TRP A 62 -9.89 -6.13 -28.74
C TRP A 62 -8.44 -6.40 -29.15
N LEU A 63 -7.54 -5.48 -28.83
CA LEU A 63 -6.12 -5.59 -29.17
C LEU A 63 -5.35 -6.15 -27.97
N ALA A 64 -4.76 -7.33 -28.13
CA ALA A 64 -3.95 -7.95 -27.09
C ALA A 64 -2.70 -7.09 -26.82
N ALA A 65 -2.62 -6.49 -25.64
CA ALA A 65 -1.59 -5.52 -25.29
C ALA A 65 -0.35 -6.19 -24.68
N GLY A 66 -0.56 -7.22 -23.87
CA GLY A 66 0.50 -7.85 -23.10
C GLY A 66 -0.04 -8.80 -22.05
N GLU A 67 0.81 -9.14 -21.10
CA GLU A 67 0.47 -10.01 -19.98
C GLU A 67 1.13 -9.56 -18.69
N VAL A 68 0.52 -9.95 -17.57
CA VAL A 68 1.11 -9.84 -16.25
C VAL A 68 1.06 -11.20 -15.58
N THR A 69 2.19 -11.64 -15.05
CA THR A 69 2.33 -12.91 -14.34
C THR A 69 2.60 -12.65 -12.87
N PHE A 70 1.71 -13.14 -12.03
CA PHE A 70 1.85 -13.21 -10.59
C PHE A 70 2.46 -14.55 -10.21
N ARG A 71 3.45 -14.56 -9.31
CA ARG A 71 4.05 -15.80 -8.78
C ARG A 71 4.33 -15.71 -7.30
N VAL A 72 4.12 -16.85 -6.64
CA VAL A 72 4.51 -17.07 -5.25
C VAL A 72 5.69 -18.03 -5.22
N ARG A 73 6.79 -17.60 -4.60
CA ARG A 73 7.92 -18.47 -4.28
C ARG A 73 8.16 -18.47 -2.78
N GLU A 74 8.53 -19.62 -2.28
CA GLU A 74 8.87 -19.79 -0.87
C GLU A 74 10.40 -19.75 -0.77
N LYS A 75 10.90 -18.97 0.18
CA LYS A 75 12.29 -18.96 0.63
C LYS A 75 12.33 -19.49 2.05
N GLU A 76 13.51 -19.53 2.68
CA GLU A 76 13.68 -20.08 4.04
C GLU A 76 12.71 -19.42 5.05
N ASP A 77 12.83 -18.11 5.25
CA ASP A 77 12.01 -17.37 6.25
C ASP A 77 10.95 -16.44 5.64
N GLN A 78 10.83 -16.41 4.31
CA GLN A 78 10.01 -15.43 3.60
C GLN A 78 9.26 -16.04 2.42
N TYR A 79 8.13 -15.43 2.04
CA TYR A 79 7.59 -15.58 0.69
C TYR A 79 8.11 -14.46 -0.20
N HIS A 80 8.44 -14.81 -1.45
CA HIS A 80 8.70 -13.88 -2.53
C HIS A 80 7.48 -13.85 -3.44
N LEU A 81 6.75 -12.74 -3.38
CA LEU A 81 5.61 -12.45 -4.24
C LEU A 81 6.11 -11.57 -5.38
N SER A 82 5.79 -11.94 -6.62
CA SER A 82 6.22 -11.17 -7.80
C SER A 82 5.04 -10.94 -8.73
N ALA A 83 4.98 -9.75 -9.33
CA ALA A 83 4.06 -9.37 -10.38
C ALA A 83 4.86 -8.74 -11.51
N HIS A 84 5.08 -9.51 -12.57
CA HIS A 84 5.92 -9.10 -13.70
C HIS A 84 5.04 -8.89 -14.92
N GLY A 85 5.01 -7.66 -15.43
CA GLY A 85 4.16 -7.23 -16.53
C GLY A 85 4.96 -6.89 -17.77
N SER A 86 4.46 -7.27 -18.94
CA SER A 86 5.06 -6.82 -20.19
C SER A 86 4.13 -6.76 -21.38
N THR A 87 4.41 -5.81 -22.28
CA THR A 87 3.73 -5.73 -23.58
C THR A 87 4.24 -6.79 -24.55
N TYR A 88 3.37 -7.24 -25.44
CA TYR A 88 3.74 -8.16 -26.52
C TYR A 88 4.62 -7.46 -27.56
N LYS A 89 5.62 -8.18 -28.09
CA LYS A 89 6.60 -7.63 -29.06
C LYS A 89 5.96 -7.01 -30.30
N SER A 90 4.87 -7.58 -30.79
CA SER A 90 4.12 -7.08 -31.95
C SER A 90 3.50 -5.70 -31.75
N TYR A 91 3.42 -5.22 -30.50
CA TYR A 91 2.79 -3.96 -30.11
C TYR A 91 3.78 -2.98 -29.46
N GLU A 92 5.07 -3.35 -29.31
CA GLU A 92 6.09 -2.46 -28.71
C GLU A 92 6.38 -1.19 -29.53
N TRP A 93 5.96 -1.15 -30.80
CA TRP A 93 6.18 0.01 -31.67
C TRP A 93 5.43 1.27 -31.22
N PHE A 94 4.32 1.13 -30.48
CA PHE A 94 3.57 2.28 -29.96
C PHE A 94 3.82 2.55 -28.47
N TYR A 95 3.99 1.50 -27.64
CA TYR A 95 4.34 1.64 -26.23
C TYR A 95 4.89 0.32 -25.66
N LYS A 96 6.09 0.37 -25.07
CA LYS A 96 6.77 -0.79 -24.50
C LYS A 96 6.71 -0.76 -22.98
N VAL A 97 6.23 -1.82 -22.35
CA VAL A 97 6.21 -1.98 -20.88
C VAL A 97 7.00 -3.22 -20.48
N ARG A 98 7.85 -3.08 -19.47
CA ARG A 98 8.65 -4.16 -18.85
C ARG A 98 8.76 -3.90 -17.35
N ASP A 99 7.66 -4.13 -16.64
CA ASP A 99 7.53 -3.80 -15.24
C ASP A 99 7.71 -5.01 -14.35
N LYS A 100 8.42 -4.82 -13.24
CA LYS A 100 8.62 -5.83 -12.21
C LYS A 100 8.33 -5.25 -10.84
N TYR A 101 7.38 -5.88 -10.17
CA TYR A 101 7.06 -5.61 -8.78
C TYR A 101 7.41 -6.86 -7.98
N ASP A 102 8.31 -6.73 -7.02
CA ASP A 102 8.78 -7.84 -6.19
C ASP A 102 8.65 -7.45 -4.72
N THR A 103 7.97 -8.28 -3.94
CA THR A 103 7.77 -8.08 -2.50
C THR A 103 8.18 -9.33 -1.74
N TYR A 104 8.92 -9.13 -0.66
CA TYR A 104 9.30 -10.17 0.29
C TYR A 104 8.49 -9.98 1.56
N VAL A 105 7.77 -11.03 1.96
CA VAL A 105 6.91 -11.02 3.16
C VAL A 105 7.39 -12.06 4.15
N ASP A 106 7.33 -11.73 5.43
CA ASP A 106 7.62 -12.66 6.52
C ASP A 106 6.55 -13.77 6.58
N LYS A 107 6.96 -15.03 6.78
CA LYS A 107 6.01 -16.15 6.74
C LYS A 107 5.04 -16.21 7.92
N ASN A 108 5.45 -15.67 9.07
CA ASN A 108 4.69 -15.78 10.31
C ASN A 108 3.65 -14.66 10.40
N THR A 109 4.01 -13.46 9.98
CA THR A 109 3.19 -12.25 10.11
C THR A 109 2.53 -11.84 8.79
N LEU A 110 3.03 -12.35 7.66
CA LEU A 110 2.67 -11.94 6.29
C LEU A 110 2.90 -10.45 6.00
N LEU A 111 3.63 -9.75 6.88
CA LEU A 111 3.99 -8.36 6.70
C LEU A 111 5.14 -8.23 5.70
N PRO A 112 5.15 -7.17 4.86
CA PRO A 112 6.25 -6.93 3.94
C PRO A 112 7.51 -6.55 4.72
N VAL A 113 8.64 -7.08 4.28
CA VAL A 113 9.99 -6.71 4.72
C VAL A 113 10.62 -5.78 3.69
N ILE A 114 10.45 -6.10 2.41
CA ILE A 114 10.99 -5.33 1.28
C ILE A 114 9.95 -5.31 0.16
N SER A 115 9.79 -4.16 -0.50
CA SER A 115 9.10 -4.04 -1.79
C SER A 115 10.00 -3.33 -2.80
N ILE A 116 10.08 -3.84 -4.02
CA ILE A 116 10.92 -3.36 -5.10
C ILE A 116 10.05 -3.13 -6.32
N ARG A 117 10.23 -1.97 -6.95
CA ARG A 117 9.61 -1.57 -8.21
C ARG A 117 10.70 -1.27 -9.22
N ASP A 118 10.79 -2.08 -10.27
CA ASP A 118 11.66 -1.86 -11.43
C ASP A 118 10.75 -1.69 -12.66
N VAL A 119 10.47 -0.43 -12.99
CA VAL A 119 9.42 -0.01 -13.94
C VAL A 119 10.07 0.58 -15.18
N HIS A 120 9.74 0.02 -16.34
CA HIS A 120 10.26 0.44 -17.63
C HIS A 120 9.11 0.62 -18.63
N GLU A 121 8.64 1.85 -18.80
CA GLU A 121 7.47 2.18 -19.60
C GLU A 121 7.82 3.23 -20.67
N GLY A 122 8.07 2.77 -21.89
CA GLY A 122 8.55 3.60 -22.99
C GLY A 122 9.89 4.27 -22.62
N LYS A 123 9.85 5.59 -22.43
CA LYS A 123 11.01 6.39 -21.98
C LYS A 123 11.08 6.54 -20.46
N TYR A 124 10.01 6.25 -19.73
CA TYR A 124 9.95 6.36 -18.28
C TYR A 124 10.68 5.19 -17.63
N ARG A 125 11.42 5.51 -16.56
CA ARG A 125 12.20 4.57 -15.76
C ARG A 125 12.03 4.92 -14.30
N LEU A 126 11.73 3.93 -13.49
CA LEU A 126 11.70 4.06 -12.04
C LEU A 126 12.30 2.81 -11.42
N TYR A 127 13.25 3.03 -10.52
CA TYR A 127 13.68 2.03 -9.56
C TYR A 127 13.39 2.58 -8.17
N ASP A 128 12.64 1.84 -7.38
CA ASP A 128 12.32 2.20 -6.00
C ASP A 128 12.38 0.93 -5.14
N LYS A 129 13.08 1.02 -4.02
CA LYS A 129 13.17 -0.04 -3.03
C LYS A 129 12.74 0.51 -1.68
N VAL A 130 11.65 -0.05 -1.16
CA VAL A 130 11.13 0.26 0.16
C VAL A 130 11.45 -0.88 1.12
N THR A 131 12.04 -0.54 2.26
CA THR A 131 12.26 -1.47 3.38
C THR A 131 11.35 -1.11 4.53
N PHE A 132 10.71 -2.10 5.13
CA PHE A 132 9.72 -1.92 6.18
C PHE A 132 10.28 -2.36 7.53
N ASP A 133 10.19 -1.46 8.50
CA ASP A 133 10.45 -1.73 9.90
C ASP A 133 9.13 -1.81 10.65
N GLN A 134 8.66 -3.05 10.81
CA GLN A 134 7.36 -3.31 11.42
C GLN A 134 7.34 -2.99 12.91
N ALA A 135 8.46 -3.18 13.62
CA ALA A 135 8.56 -2.90 15.05
C ALA A 135 8.42 -1.40 15.36
N ARG A 136 8.97 -0.54 14.47
CA ARG A 136 8.90 0.92 14.60
C ARG A 136 7.78 1.55 13.77
N ALA A 137 6.96 0.75 13.09
CA ALA A 137 5.93 1.21 12.15
C ALA A 137 6.46 2.24 11.14
N LYS A 138 7.63 1.98 10.55
CA LYS A 138 8.30 2.88 9.59
C LYS A 138 8.60 2.18 8.27
N ALA A 139 8.67 2.96 7.20
CA ALA A 139 9.13 2.52 5.89
C ALA A 139 10.19 3.48 5.38
N TYR A 140 11.22 2.94 4.72
CA TYR A 140 12.34 3.70 4.16
C TYR A 140 12.45 3.39 2.67
N SER A 141 12.33 4.41 1.82
CA SER A 141 12.60 4.35 0.38
C SER A 141 14.05 4.78 0.12
N MET A 142 14.73 4.11 -0.80
CA MET A 142 16.10 4.38 -1.25
C MET A 142 16.14 4.84 -2.70
#